data_AF-A0A3D4EZQ8-F1
#
_entry.id   AF-A0A3D4EZQ8-F1
#
_cell.length_a   1.000
_cell.length_b   1.000
_cell.length_c   1.000
_cell.angle_alpha   90.00
_cell.angle_beta   90.00
_cell.angle_gamma   90.00
#
_symmetry.space_group_name_H-M   'P 1'
#
loop_
_entity.id
_entity.type
_entity.pdbx_description
1 polymer ?
#
loop_
_entity_poly.entity_id
_entity_poly.type
_entity_poly.pdbx_seq_one_letter_code
_entity_poly.pdbx_strand_id
1 'polypeptide(L)'
;MLVFANAEVKKLLKEEFVTVAADDWYQRRRKDKVGEFFAKVVGQSPRKGVHTKQGHYIFTATGKLLGFNNNRGPEKRLAMIKDALSEWDKLPKGVRKVDVPEHGKNDQGFYRELPKGGQIVKVYTRCLEERSGRLQKLADNKIGNLSAVDHLWLQHLEVRQLGHLIVSGGGPISNAVSLRIAKFHLRDNTRGEPRDWKTNEVKEWSLKVDGQGKVSGNFLIGSADGQMGYQGKIEGMILVDKGRLAKFDLLVLGKHWGNSRYTQGARPGKAPMGQVFRLSDGKRASDRIPPQGIRWAPGYWNPAT
;
A
#
# COMPACT_ATOMS: atom_id res chain seq x y z
N MET A 1 20.41 3.72 -8.50
CA MET A 1 19.84 2.40 -8.14
C MET A 1 19.03 2.54 -6.86
N LEU A 2 17.90 1.83 -6.69
CA LEU A 2 17.11 1.89 -5.44
C LEU A 2 17.85 1.16 -4.31
N VAL A 3 17.79 1.69 -3.08
CA VAL A 3 18.43 1.13 -1.88
C VAL A 3 18.27 -0.39 -1.76
N PHE A 4 17.02 -0.88 -1.78
CA PHE A 4 16.70 -2.29 -1.56
C PHE A 4 16.83 -3.17 -2.82
N ALA A 5 17.19 -2.59 -3.97
CA ALA A 5 17.56 -3.34 -5.16
C ALA A 5 19.06 -3.69 -5.19
N ASN A 6 19.88 -2.93 -4.46
CA ASN A 6 21.32 -3.14 -4.38
C ASN A 6 21.65 -4.51 -3.73
N ALA A 7 22.54 -5.28 -4.36
CA ALA A 7 22.85 -6.64 -3.96
C ALA A 7 23.56 -6.71 -2.59
N GLU A 8 24.51 -5.81 -2.33
CA GLU A 8 25.25 -5.76 -1.07
C GLU A 8 24.33 -5.37 0.10
N VAL A 9 23.45 -4.38 -0.10
CA VAL A 9 22.43 -4.02 0.91
C VAL A 9 21.56 -5.22 1.24
N LYS A 10 21.05 -5.94 0.24
CA LYS A 10 20.22 -7.13 0.47
C LYS A 10 20.97 -8.23 1.22
N LYS A 11 22.24 -8.46 0.86
CA LYS A 11 23.09 -9.47 1.52
C LYS A 11 23.23 -9.15 3.01
N LEU A 12 23.70 -7.94 3.33
CA LEU A 12 23.90 -7.52 4.72
C LEU A 12 22.60 -7.57 5.53
N LEU A 13 21.50 -7.05 4.97
CA LEU A 13 20.20 -7.10 5.64
C LEU A 13 19.71 -8.53 5.93
N LYS A 14 20.07 -9.51 5.10
CA LYS A 14 19.67 -10.91 5.29
C LYS A 14 20.56 -11.65 6.29
N GLU A 15 21.86 -11.34 6.29
CA GLU A 15 22.87 -12.08 7.06
C GLU A 15 23.07 -11.50 8.46
N GLU A 16 22.98 -10.17 8.62
CA GLU A 16 23.39 -9.46 9.83
C GLU A 16 22.23 -8.83 10.64
N PHE A 17 21.01 -8.82 10.09
CA PHE A 17 19.90 -8.08 10.69
C PHE A 17 18.58 -8.87 10.76
N VAL A 18 17.77 -8.53 11.77
CA VAL A 18 16.33 -8.81 11.75
C VAL A 18 15.62 -7.64 11.09
N THR A 19 15.18 -7.81 9.84
CA THR A 19 14.56 -6.73 9.07
C THR A 19 13.07 -6.60 9.34
N VAL A 20 12.63 -5.39 9.68
CA VAL A 20 11.21 -5.06 9.85
C VAL A 20 10.86 -3.85 8.99
N ALA A 21 9.72 -3.91 8.31
CA ALA A 21 9.12 -2.77 7.62
C ALA A 21 7.80 -2.41 8.30
N ALA A 22 7.61 -1.12 8.56
CA ALA A 22 6.41 -0.61 9.21
C ALA A 22 6.02 0.74 8.62
N ASP A 23 4.71 1.03 8.64
CA ASP A 23 4.19 2.32 8.20
C ASP A 23 4.28 3.34 9.35
N ASP A 24 5.09 4.38 9.14
CA ASP A 24 5.29 5.52 10.03
C ASP A 24 3.96 6.09 10.56
N TRP A 25 2.94 6.16 9.72
CA TRP A 25 1.66 6.76 10.08
C TRP A 25 0.99 6.03 11.25
N TYR A 26 1.07 4.70 11.28
CA TYR A 26 0.56 3.87 12.38
C TYR A 26 1.51 3.87 13.57
N GLN A 27 2.80 3.58 13.34
CA GLN A 27 3.74 3.32 14.44
C GLN A 27 3.95 4.53 15.35
N ARG A 28 3.98 5.75 14.79
CA ARG A 28 4.17 6.96 15.60
C ARG A 28 2.91 7.39 16.37
N ARG A 29 1.76 6.78 16.12
CA ARG A 29 0.46 7.18 16.70
C ARG A 29 -0.12 6.15 17.67
N ARG A 30 0.22 4.87 17.49
CA ARG A 30 -0.24 3.81 18.38
C ARG A 30 0.32 4.02 19.79
N LYS A 31 -0.48 3.71 20.81
CA LYS A 31 -0.16 3.89 22.24
C LYS A 31 0.03 2.56 22.99
N ASP A 32 0.22 1.48 22.27
CA ASP A 32 0.56 0.19 22.85
C ASP A 32 2.09 0.00 22.95
N LYS A 33 2.51 -1.15 23.49
CA LYS A 33 3.93 -1.48 23.71
C LYS A 33 4.81 -1.33 22.47
N VAL A 34 4.26 -1.60 21.28
CA VAL A 34 5.02 -1.46 20.02
C VAL A 34 5.24 0.02 19.68
N GLY A 35 4.22 0.86 19.86
CA GLY A 35 4.34 2.32 19.69
C GLY A 35 5.28 2.96 20.69
N GLU A 36 5.19 2.56 21.96
CA GLU A 36 6.09 3.01 23.02
C GLU A 36 7.55 2.66 22.70
N PHE A 37 7.80 1.42 22.26
CA PHE A 37 9.12 0.99 21.85
C PHE A 37 9.64 1.78 20.63
N PHE A 38 8.81 1.97 19.62
CA PHE A 38 9.17 2.78 18.45
C PHE A 38 9.48 4.23 18.83
N ALA A 39 8.67 4.84 19.71
CA ALA A 39 8.88 6.20 20.20
C ALA A 39 10.21 6.32 20.97
N LYS A 40 10.57 5.32 21.79
CA LYS A 40 11.87 5.25 22.49
C LYS A 40 13.05 5.23 21.51
N VAL A 41 12.96 4.46 20.43
CA VAL A 41 14.01 4.42 19.38
C VAL A 41 14.09 5.75 18.65
N VAL A 42 12.96 6.27 18.18
CA VAL A 42 12.88 7.50 17.39
C VAL A 42 13.35 8.73 18.18
N GLY A 43 13.11 8.78 19.49
CA GLY A 43 13.54 9.87 20.36
C GLY A 43 15.05 10.11 20.38
N GLN A 44 15.84 9.07 20.05
CA GLN A 44 17.30 9.14 19.93
C GLN A 44 17.77 9.64 18.56
N SER A 45 16.87 9.69 17.56
CA SER A 45 17.21 10.10 16.20
C SER A 45 17.08 11.63 16.00
N PRO A 46 17.61 12.18 14.89
CA PRO A 46 17.34 13.56 14.49
C PRO A 46 15.85 13.87 14.20
N ARG A 47 14.98 12.85 14.10
CA ARG A 47 13.53 13.00 13.82
C ARG A 47 12.71 13.28 15.09
N LYS A 48 13.12 14.25 15.92
CA LYS A 48 12.37 14.66 17.13
C LYS A 48 11.03 15.36 16.80
N GLY A 49 10.16 15.57 17.77
CA GLY A 49 8.89 16.33 17.62
C GLY A 49 7.72 15.54 17.01
N VAL A 50 6.78 16.22 16.35
CA VAL A 50 5.51 15.63 15.85
C VAL A 50 5.46 15.36 14.33
N HIS A 51 6.56 15.63 13.61
CA HIS A 51 6.66 15.39 12.17
C HIS A 51 6.80 13.89 11.84
N THR A 52 6.73 13.55 10.55
CA THR A 52 6.97 12.19 10.06
C THR A 52 8.29 11.59 10.60
N LYS A 53 8.22 10.32 11.00
CA LYS A 53 9.37 9.49 11.41
C LYS A 53 9.78 8.54 10.30
N GLN A 54 9.44 8.89 9.05
CA GLN A 54 9.90 8.13 7.89
C GLN A 54 11.43 8.15 7.83
N GLY A 55 11.98 6.95 7.69
CA GLY A 55 13.40 6.73 7.58
C GLY A 55 13.74 5.27 7.84
N HIS A 56 15.03 5.04 7.96
CA HIS A 56 15.59 3.72 8.23
C HIS A 56 16.37 3.82 9.53
N TYR A 57 16.08 2.91 10.42
CA TYR A 57 16.61 2.87 11.77
C TYR A 57 17.33 1.53 11.93
N ILE A 58 18.57 1.57 12.40
CA ILE A 58 19.28 0.40 12.91
C ILE A 58 19.40 0.60 14.40
N PHE A 59 18.91 -0.35 15.18
CA PHE A 59 18.88 -0.29 16.62
C PHE A 59 19.00 -1.70 17.22
N THR A 60 19.50 -1.77 18.44
CA THR A 60 19.60 -3.00 19.21
C THR A 60 18.22 -3.48 19.68
N ALA A 61 18.13 -4.74 20.10
CA ALA A 61 16.86 -5.30 20.59
C ALA A 61 16.32 -4.60 21.86
N THR A 62 17.17 -3.92 22.64
CA THR A 62 16.76 -3.09 23.79
C THR A 62 16.31 -1.68 23.40
N GLY A 63 16.39 -1.34 22.11
CA GLY A 63 15.98 -0.05 21.55
C GLY A 63 17.06 1.03 21.53
N LYS A 64 18.34 0.70 21.78
CA LYS A 64 19.46 1.65 21.57
C LYS A 64 19.67 1.87 20.08
N LEU A 65 19.56 3.11 19.61
CA LEU A 65 19.78 3.49 18.21
C LEU A 65 21.29 3.42 17.88
N LEU A 66 21.61 2.79 16.75
CA LEU A 66 22.97 2.68 16.20
C LEU A 66 23.13 3.45 14.89
N GLY A 67 22.06 3.64 14.13
CA GLY A 67 22.11 4.39 12.89
C GLY A 67 20.74 4.88 12.44
N PHE A 68 20.72 6.06 11.86
CA PHE A 68 19.53 6.62 11.22
C PHE A 68 19.90 7.32 9.92
N ASN A 69 19.12 7.09 8.87
CA ASN A 69 19.07 8.00 7.73
C ASN A 69 17.72 7.91 6.99
N ASN A 70 17.43 8.90 6.14
CA ASN A 70 16.27 8.88 5.23
C ASN A 70 16.67 9.07 3.75
N ASN A 71 17.87 8.62 3.38
CA ASN A 71 18.40 8.77 2.02
C ASN A 71 17.89 7.66 1.08
N ARG A 72 17.74 8.00 -0.21
CA ARG A 72 17.31 7.07 -1.27
C ARG A 72 18.47 6.42 -2.05
N GLY A 73 19.71 6.86 -1.83
CA GLY A 73 20.91 6.31 -2.46
C GLY A 73 21.46 5.11 -1.67
N PRO A 74 21.87 4.02 -2.34
CA PRO A 74 22.41 2.83 -1.67
C PRO A 74 23.76 3.10 -1.00
N GLU A 75 24.54 4.08 -1.46
CA GLU A 75 25.88 4.40 -0.93
C GLU A 75 25.78 4.88 0.52
N LYS A 76 24.89 5.86 0.77
CA LYS A 76 24.60 6.35 2.13
C LYS A 76 23.94 5.28 3.01
N ARG A 77 23.24 4.30 2.42
CA ARG A 77 22.69 3.16 3.18
C ARG A 77 23.82 2.23 3.62
N LEU A 78 24.72 1.87 2.72
CA LEU A 78 25.82 0.95 2.99
C LEU A 78 26.75 1.52 4.06
N ALA A 79 27.11 2.81 3.97
CA ALA A 79 27.88 3.49 5.01
C ALA A 79 27.21 3.36 6.39
N MET A 80 25.92 3.71 6.49
CA MET A 80 25.16 3.60 7.74
C MET A 80 25.10 2.17 8.30
N ILE A 81 24.98 1.15 7.42
CA ILE A 81 24.98 -0.25 7.85
C ILE A 81 26.36 -0.63 8.42
N LYS A 82 27.45 -0.27 7.73
CA LYS A 82 28.82 -0.58 8.15
C LYS A 82 29.17 0.10 9.48
N ASP A 83 28.80 1.37 9.63
CA ASP A 83 29.01 2.11 10.88
C ASP A 83 28.23 1.47 12.03
N ALA A 84 26.96 1.10 11.80
CA ALA A 84 26.14 0.48 12.83
C ALA A 84 26.64 -0.92 13.25
N LEU A 85 27.19 -1.71 12.33
CA LEU A 85 27.83 -3.00 12.65
C LEU A 85 29.10 -2.81 13.48
N SER A 86 29.93 -1.82 13.13
CA SER A 86 31.11 -1.45 13.93
C SER A 86 30.72 -1.04 15.34
N GLU A 87 29.66 -0.24 15.50
CA GLU A 87 29.15 0.13 16.82
C GLU A 87 28.55 -1.06 17.58
N TRP A 88 27.89 -1.98 16.88
CA TRP A 88 27.36 -3.22 17.47
C TRP A 88 28.48 -4.10 18.04
N ASP A 89 29.60 -4.24 17.33
CA ASP A 89 30.72 -5.08 17.75
C ASP A 89 31.41 -4.56 19.01
N LYS A 90 31.38 -3.25 19.23
CA LYS A 90 31.90 -2.61 20.46
C LYS A 90 30.98 -2.80 21.66
N LEU A 91 29.71 -3.22 21.48
CA LEU A 91 28.78 -3.38 22.60
C LEU A 91 29.11 -4.61 23.46
N PRO A 92 28.98 -4.51 24.80
CA PRO A 92 29.11 -5.64 25.71
C PRO A 92 28.19 -6.80 25.33
N LYS A 93 28.66 -8.05 25.47
CA LYS A 93 27.85 -9.25 25.12
C LYS A 93 26.51 -9.31 25.88
N GLY A 94 26.47 -8.81 27.11
CA GLY A 94 25.26 -8.81 27.94
C GLY A 94 24.11 -7.98 27.35
N VAL A 95 24.40 -6.88 26.66
CA VAL A 95 23.36 -6.03 26.04
C VAL A 95 22.84 -6.58 24.69
N ARG A 96 23.46 -7.67 24.20
CA ARG A 96 23.05 -8.35 22.96
C ARG A 96 21.93 -9.36 23.19
N LYS A 97 21.65 -9.73 24.44
CA LYS A 97 20.50 -10.55 24.83
C LYS A 97 19.40 -9.65 25.38
N VAL A 98 18.16 -9.94 25.03
CA VAL A 98 16.99 -9.27 25.58
C VAL A 98 15.89 -10.30 25.79
N ASP A 99 15.15 -10.14 26.89
CA ASP A 99 13.89 -10.83 27.07
C ASP A 99 12.82 -10.07 26.30
N VAL A 100 12.22 -10.72 25.31
CA VAL A 100 11.15 -10.12 24.53
C VAL A 100 9.89 -10.15 25.39
N PRO A 101 9.35 -8.99 25.80
CA PRO A 101 8.17 -8.97 26.65
C PRO A 101 6.95 -9.49 25.89
N GLU A 102 5.93 -9.94 26.62
CA GLU A 102 4.65 -10.26 26.00
C GLU A 102 4.12 -9.06 25.21
N HIS A 103 3.70 -9.33 23.97
CA HIS A 103 3.24 -8.34 23.01
C HIS A 103 2.11 -7.45 23.54
N GLY A 104 1.24 -8.00 24.41
CA GLY A 104 0.09 -7.29 24.96
C GLY A 104 -1.00 -7.01 23.93
N LYS A 105 -1.95 -6.15 24.31
CA LYS A 105 -3.09 -5.76 23.46
C LYS A 105 -2.65 -4.71 22.43
N ASN A 106 -3.09 -4.90 21.20
CA ASN A 106 -2.93 -3.90 20.13
C ASN A 106 -3.82 -2.68 20.36
N ASP A 107 -3.30 -1.50 20.03
CA ASP A 107 -4.08 -0.27 19.88
C ASP A 107 -5.03 -0.40 18.68
N GLN A 108 -6.31 -0.64 18.95
CA GLN A 108 -7.32 -0.86 17.91
C GLN A 108 -7.54 0.35 17.00
N GLY A 109 -7.14 1.55 17.44
CA GLY A 109 -7.19 2.77 16.62
C GLY A 109 -6.18 2.73 15.46
N PHE A 110 -5.04 2.07 15.65
CA PHE A 110 -3.90 2.09 14.73
C PHE A 110 -3.39 0.69 14.31
N TYR A 111 -4.04 -0.36 14.78
CA TYR A 111 -3.78 -1.72 14.36
C TYR A 111 -4.84 -2.20 13.36
N ARG A 112 -4.40 -2.93 12.33
CA ARG A 112 -5.26 -3.37 11.24
C ARG A 112 -4.93 -4.82 10.89
N GLU A 113 -5.93 -5.67 10.99
CA GLU A 113 -5.86 -7.07 10.58
C GLU A 113 -6.89 -7.36 9.51
N LEU A 114 -6.53 -8.29 8.62
CA LEU A 114 -7.48 -8.84 7.67
C LEU A 114 -8.63 -9.49 8.46
N PRO A 115 -9.90 -9.12 8.22
CA PRO A 115 -11.02 -9.73 8.90
C PRO A 115 -11.03 -11.25 8.74
N LYS A 116 -11.56 -11.97 9.74
CA LYS A 116 -11.65 -13.44 9.71
C LYS A 116 -12.34 -13.92 8.43
N GLY A 117 -11.70 -14.83 7.70
CA GLY A 117 -12.19 -15.36 6.44
C GLY A 117 -12.06 -14.40 5.24
N GLY A 118 -11.56 -13.18 5.45
CA GLY A 118 -11.31 -12.22 4.38
C GLY A 118 -10.27 -12.71 3.38
N GLN A 119 -10.27 -12.10 2.20
CA GLN A 119 -9.34 -12.39 1.13
C GLN A 119 -8.65 -11.12 0.65
N ILE A 120 -7.42 -11.28 0.16
CA ILE A 120 -6.55 -10.19 -0.26
C ILE A 120 -6.46 -10.18 -1.79
N VAL A 121 -6.71 -9.02 -2.36
CA VAL A 121 -6.43 -8.70 -3.76
C VAL A 121 -5.29 -7.69 -3.78
N LYS A 122 -4.20 -7.99 -4.48
CA LYS A 122 -3.11 -7.01 -4.70
C LYS A 122 -3.49 -6.06 -5.81
N VAL A 123 -3.20 -4.79 -5.61
CA VAL A 123 -3.40 -3.74 -6.60
C VAL A 123 -2.04 -3.21 -7.02
N TYR A 124 -1.75 -3.30 -8.31
CA TYR A 124 -0.54 -2.74 -8.91
C TYR A 124 -0.92 -1.52 -9.72
N THR A 125 -0.25 -0.39 -9.51
CA THR A 125 -0.46 0.83 -10.32
C THR A 125 0.80 1.15 -11.11
N ARG A 126 0.62 1.57 -12.37
CA ARG A 126 1.70 2.11 -13.21
C ARG A 126 1.23 3.32 -13.99
N CYS A 127 2.04 4.36 -13.99
CA CYS A 127 1.95 5.39 -15.01
C CYS A 127 2.40 4.81 -16.36
N LEU A 128 1.67 5.13 -17.43
CA LEU A 128 1.89 4.61 -18.77
C LEU A 128 2.05 5.75 -19.77
N GLU A 129 2.87 5.57 -20.79
CA GLU A 129 2.96 6.51 -21.90
C GLU A 129 2.72 5.80 -23.22
N GLU A 130 2.17 6.54 -24.17
CA GLU A 130 1.99 6.05 -25.52
C GLU A 130 3.29 6.25 -26.30
N ARG A 131 3.81 5.15 -26.84
CA ARG A 131 4.98 5.14 -27.72
C ARG A 131 4.68 4.16 -28.84
N SER A 132 4.75 4.63 -30.09
CA SER A 132 4.48 3.84 -31.29
C SER A 132 3.11 3.15 -31.27
N GLY A 133 2.06 3.90 -30.91
CA GLY A 133 0.67 3.41 -30.86
C GLY A 133 0.39 2.37 -29.76
N ARG A 134 1.30 2.20 -28.80
CA ARG A 134 1.16 1.24 -27.70
C ARG A 134 1.40 1.92 -26.36
N LEU A 135 0.63 1.51 -25.36
CA LEU A 135 0.87 1.88 -23.98
C LEU A 135 2.06 1.10 -23.42
N GLN A 136 3.00 1.81 -22.82
CA GLN A 136 4.23 1.26 -22.27
C GLN A 136 4.52 1.87 -20.90
N LYS A 137 5.39 1.22 -20.11
CA LYS A 137 5.91 1.84 -18.88
C LYS A 137 6.64 3.15 -19.22
N LEU A 138 6.61 4.12 -18.30
CA LEU A 138 7.40 5.34 -18.43
C LEU A 138 8.89 5.02 -18.60
N ALA A 139 9.61 5.92 -19.29
CA ALA A 139 11.07 5.92 -19.31
C ALA A 139 11.67 5.97 -17.89
N ASP A 140 12.84 5.37 -17.71
CA ASP A 140 13.41 5.13 -16.38
C ASP A 140 13.85 6.40 -15.63
N ASN A 141 14.01 7.51 -16.34
CA ASN A 141 14.32 8.83 -15.78
C ASN A 141 13.08 9.63 -15.33
N LYS A 142 11.86 9.13 -15.55
CA LYS A 142 10.62 9.84 -15.18
C LYS A 142 10.15 9.46 -13.77
N ILE A 143 9.66 10.44 -13.03
CA ILE A 143 9.00 10.23 -11.73
C ILE A 143 7.74 9.36 -11.94
N GLY A 144 7.52 8.37 -11.07
CA GLY A 144 6.38 7.46 -11.17
C GLY A 144 6.57 6.30 -12.16
N ASN A 145 7.80 6.05 -12.62
CA ASN A 145 8.14 4.93 -13.50
C ASN A 145 8.07 3.54 -12.83
N LEU A 146 8.13 3.50 -11.50
CA LEU A 146 8.03 2.27 -10.73
C LEU A 146 6.58 1.84 -10.54
N SER A 147 6.38 0.53 -10.42
CA SER A 147 5.08 0.00 -10.00
C SER A 147 4.86 0.31 -8.53
N ALA A 148 3.72 0.92 -8.21
CA ALA A 148 3.22 0.96 -6.85
C ALA A 148 2.40 -0.28 -6.54
N VAL A 149 2.31 -0.62 -5.25
CA VAL A 149 1.57 -1.77 -4.73
C VAL A 149 0.66 -1.30 -3.60
N ASP A 150 -0.58 -1.74 -3.62
CA ASP A 150 -1.58 -1.58 -2.56
C ASP A 150 -2.35 -2.91 -2.42
N HIS A 151 -3.26 -2.98 -1.45
CA HIS A 151 -4.11 -4.15 -1.23
C HIS A 151 -5.56 -3.73 -1.16
N LEU A 152 -6.45 -4.51 -1.76
CA LEU A 152 -7.89 -4.49 -1.52
C LEU A 152 -8.20 -5.67 -0.60
N TRP A 153 -8.86 -5.40 0.52
CA TRP A 153 -9.39 -6.43 1.40
C TRP A 153 -10.88 -6.62 1.15
N LEU A 154 -11.28 -7.87 1.00
CA LEU A 154 -12.67 -8.28 0.84
C LEU A 154 -13.08 -9.13 2.05
N GLN A 155 -14.24 -8.82 2.62
CA GLN A 155 -14.81 -9.62 3.70
C GLN A 155 -15.40 -10.93 3.14
N HIS A 156 -15.47 -11.95 4.00
CA HIS A 156 -16.08 -13.24 3.65
C HIS A 156 -17.51 -13.09 3.07
N LEU A 157 -18.31 -12.19 3.66
CA LEU A 157 -19.68 -11.91 3.18
C LEU A 157 -19.68 -11.29 1.77
N GLU A 158 -18.78 -10.37 1.49
CA GLU A 158 -18.67 -9.72 0.17
C GLU A 158 -18.28 -10.74 -0.90
N VAL A 159 -17.38 -11.68 -0.59
CA VAL A 159 -17.01 -12.77 -1.51
C VAL A 159 -18.18 -13.71 -1.76
N ARG A 160 -18.93 -14.08 -0.72
CA ARG A 160 -20.14 -14.92 -0.89
C ARG A 160 -21.20 -14.23 -1.74
N GLN A 161 -21.40 -12.93 -1.56
CA GLN A 161 -22.34 -12.14 -2.37
C GLN A 161 -21.90 -12.09 -3.83
N LEU A 162 -20.60 -11.89 -4.11
CA LEU A 162 -20.07 -11.96 -5.47
C LEU A 162 -20.30 -13.33 -6.12
N GLY A 163 -20.08 -14.42 -5.38
CA GLY A 163 -20.32 -15.76 -5.88
C GLY A 163 -21.78 -16.01 -6.25
N HIS A 164 -22.72 -15.62 -5.36
CA HIS A 164 -24.14 -15.69 -5.66
C HIS A 164 -24.51 -14.85 -6.86
N LEU A 165 -24.02 -13.60 -6.94
CA LEU A 165 -24.30 -12.70 -8.07
C LEU A 165 -23.91 -13.35 -9.41
N ILE A 166 -22.73 -13.98 -9.48
CA ILE A 166 -22.27 -14.67 -10.70
C ILE A 166 -23.19 -15.86 -11.02
N VAL A 167 -23.46 -16.74 -10.05
CA VAL A 167 -24.30 -17.93 -10.28
C VAL A 167 -25.74 -17.55 -10.68
N SER A 168 -26.25 -16.41 -10.21
CA SER A 168 -27.57 -15.87 -10.57
C SER A 168 -27.66 -15.20 -11.94
N GLY A 169 -26.60 -15.26 -12.76
CA GLY A 169 -26.56 -14.66 -14.09
C GLY A 169 -25.86 -13.30 -14.18
N GLY A 170 -25.33 -12.79 -13.07
CA GLY A 170 -24.58 -11.53 -13.00
C GLY A 170 -25.44 -10.32 -12.64
N GLY A 171 -24.83 -9.14 -12.76
CA GLY A 171 -25.43 -7.85 -12.43
C GLY A 171 -24.41 -6.86 -11.84
N PRO A 172 -24.89 -5.74 -11.28
CA PRO A 172 -24.04 -4.79 -10.58
C PRO A 172 -23.39 -5.39 -9.34
N ILE A 173 -22.08 -5.23 -9.21
CA ILE A 173 -21.36 -5.53 -7.96
C ILE A 173 -21.82 -4.54 -6.89
N SER A 174 -21.92 -5.03 -5.64
CA SER A 174 -22.45 -4.25 -4.52
C SER A 174 -21.84 -2.85 -4.44
N ASN A 175 -22.69 -1.86 -4.16
CA ASN A 175 -22.26 -0.46 -4.15
C ASN A 175 -21.09 -0.22 -3.17
N ALA A 176 -21.11 -0.90 -2.02
CA ALA A 176 -20.02 -0.81 -1.04
C ALA A 176 -18.67 -1.28 -1.61
N VAL A 177 -18.62 -2.43 -2.30
CA VAL A 177 -17.37 -2.93 -2.90
C VAL A 177 -16.92 -1.98 -4.03
N SER A 178 -17.83 -1.63 -4.93
CA SER A 178 -17.56 -0.79 -6.09
C SER A 178 -17.06 0.61 -5.70
N LEU A 179 -17.72 1.26 -4.74
CA LEU A 179 -17.34 2.59 -4.26
C LEU A 179 -16.04 2.54 -3.44
N ARG A 180 -15.77 1.47 -2.68
CA ARG A 180 -14.47 1.28 -2.00
C ARG A 180 -13.32 1.17 -3.01
N ILE A 181 -13.51 0.45 -4.10
CA ILE A 181 -12.53 0.38 -5.20
C ILE A 181 -12.31 1.78 -5.78
N ALA A 182 -13.38 2.51 -6.11
CA ALA A 182 -13.28 3.86 -6.65
C ALA A 182 -12.56 4.84 -5.71
N LYS A 183 -12.97 4.91 -4.43
CA LYS A 183 -12.43 5.88 -3.46
C LYS A 183 -10.99 5.60 -3.04
N PHE A 184 -10.65 4.33 -2.82
CA PHE A 184 -9.40 3.96 -2.14
C PHE A 184 -8.38 3.25 -3.02
N HIS A 185 -8.76 2.80 -4.23
CA HIS A 185 -7.85 2.04 -5.10
C HIS A 185 -7.64 2.68 -6.47
N LEU A 186 -8.59 3.46 -7.00
CA LEU A 186 -8.42 4.18 -8.27
C LEU A 186 -7.68 5.52 -8.07
N ARG A 187 -6.39 5.46 -7.75
CA ARG A 187 -5.55 6.62 -7.42
C ARG A 187 -4.11 6.46 -7.88
N ASP A 188 -3.42 7.56 -8.12
CA ASP A 188 -1.99 7.55 -8.44
C ASP A 188 -1.15 7.49 -7.15
N ASN A 189 -0.70 6.29 -6.79
CA ASN A 189 0.25 6.02 -5.71
C ASN A 189 1.68 5.76 -6.22
N THR A 190 1.99 6.06 -7.49
CA THR A 190 3.30 5.76 -8.09
C THR A 190 4.38 6.77 -7.72
N ARG A 191 3.98 7.97 -7.30
CA ARG A 191 4.88 9.10 -7.02
C ARG A 191 5.08 9.36 -5.53
N GLY A 192 4.17 8.86 -4.68
CA GLY A 192 4.13 9.15 -3.26
C GLY A 192 2.79 8.74 -2.64
N GLU A 193 2.50 9.30 -1.47
CA GLU A 193 1.23 9.08 -0.78
C GLU A 193 0.07 9.78 -1.53
N PRO A 194 -0.91 9.03 -2.05
CA PRO A 194 -2.13 9.62 -2.58
C PRO A 194 -3.01 10.12 -1.44
N ARG A 195 -3.94 11.04 -1.75
CA ARG A 195 -5.12 11.26 -0.89
C ARG A 195 -6.24 10.33 -1.34
N ASP A 196 -7.17 10.03 -0.44
CA ASP A 196 -8.40 9.35 -0.81
C ASP A 196 -9.37 10.32 -1.49
N TRP A 197 -10.25 9.78 -2.33
CA TRP A 197 -11.35 10.54 -2.93
C TRP A 197 -12.49 10.73 -1.94
N LYS A 198 -13.08 11.92 -1.93
CA LYS A 198 -14.34 12.14 -1.22
C LYS A 198 -15.49 11.48 -1.99
N THR A 199 -16.56 11.13 -1.28
CA THR A 199 -17.73 10.50 -1.89
C THR A 199 -18.29 11.34 -3.05
N ASN A 200 -18.39 12.66 -2.86
CA ASN A 200 -18.88 13.58 -3.89
C ASN A 200 -17.90 13.86 -5.04
N GLU A 201 -16.64 13.39 -4.96
CA GLU A 201 -15.67 13.49 -6.06
C GLU A 201 -15.78 12.30 -7.01
N VAL A 202 -16.41 11.20 -6.59
CA VAL A 202 -16.72 10.05 -7.44
C VAL A 202 -18.02 10.36 -8.19
N LYS A 203 -17.90 10.88 -9.41
CA LYS A 203 -19.03 11.36 -10.23
C LYS A 203 -19.73 10.21 -10.94
N GLU A 204 -18.95 9.24 -11.40
CA GLU A 204 -19.44 7.99 -11.96
C GLU A 204 -18.62 6.82 -11.44
N TRP A 205 -19.28 5.74 -11.08
CA TRP A 205 -18.65 4.45 -10.82
C TRP A 205 -19.66 3.34 -11.17
N SER A 206 -19.23 2.41 -12.00
CA SER A 206 -20.01 1.25 -12.39
C SER A 206 -19.08 0.06 -12.42
N LEU A 207 -19.49 -1.02 -11.78
CA LEU A 207 -18.80 -2.30 -11.85
C LEU A 207 -19.85 -3.40 -11.90
N LYS A 208 -19.83 -4.18 -12.96
CA LYS A 208 -20.77 -5.27 -13.21
C LYS A 208 -20.00 -6.55 -13.48
N VAL A 209 -20.59 -7.67 -13.12
CA VAL A 209 -20.09 -9.01 -13.45
C VAL A 209 -21.18 -9.78 -14.17
N ASP A 210 -20.86 -10.60 -15.16
CA ASP A 210 -21.85 -11.49 -15.80
C ASP A 210 -21.87 -12.89 -15.17
N GLY A 211 -22.75 -13.76 -15.68
CA GLY A 211 -22.87 -15.15 -15.20
C GLY A 211 -21.64 -16.03 -15.45
N GLN A 212 -20.69 -15.57 -16.26
CA GLN A 212 -19.41 -16.24 -16.52
C GLN A 212 -18.27 -15.63 -15.70
N GLY A 213 -18.57 -14.64 -14.86
CA GLY A 213 -17.57 -13.96 -14.03
C GLY A 213 -16.82 -12.85 -14.77
N LYS A 214 -17.17 -12.50 -16.02
CA LYS A 214 -16.53 -11.40 -16.75
C LYS A 214 -16.99 -10.08 -16.16
N VAL A 215 -16.03 -9.19 -15.90
CA VAL A 215 -16.25 -7.90 -15.27
C VAL A 215 -16.13 -6.79 -16.30
N SER A 216 -17.02 -5.80 -16.21
CA SER A 216 -16.95 -4.54 -16.95
C SER A 216 -17.37 -3.36 -16.08
N GLY A 217 -16.84 -2.18 -16.39
CA GLY A 217 -17.10 -0.98 -15.61
C GLY A 217 -16.49 0.29 -16.20
N ASN A 218 -16.97 1.42 -15.73
CA ASN A 218 -16.48 2.76 -16.05
C ASN A 218 -16.45 3.61 -14.78
N PHE A 219 -15.60 4.62 -14.78
CA PHE A 219 -15.52 5.57 -13.69
C PHE A 219 -15.12 6.96 -14.16
N LEU A 220 -15.60 7.96 -13.43
CA LEU A 220 -15.22 9.36 -13.55
C LEU A 220 -15.07 9.92 -12.13
N ILE A 221 -13.85 10.30 -11.78
CA ILE A 221 -13.51 10.85 -10.47
C ILE A 221 -12.81 12.18 -10.70
N GLY A 222 -13.22 13.22 -9.97
CA GLY A 222 -12.58 14.54 -10.07
C GLY A 222 -12.77 15.36 -8.81
N SER A 223 -11.72 16.07 -8.43
CA SER A 223 -11.76 17.04 -7.34
C SER A 223 -12.79 18.13 -7.61
N ALA A 224 -13.28 18.75 -6.53
CA ALA A 224 -14.28 19.81 -6.61
C ALA A 224 -13.83 21.00 -7.48
N ASP A 225 -12.53 21.32 -7.45
CA ASP A 225 -11.89 22.38 -8.26
C ASP A 225 -11.52 21.92 -9.69
N GLY A 226 -11.75 20.65 -10.04
CA GLY A 226 -11.40 20.08 -11.34
C GLY A 226 -9.90 19.88 -11.60
N GLN A 227 -9.02 20.28 -10.68
CA GLN A 227 -7.57 20.29 -10.89
C GLN A 227 -6.94 18.88 -10.86
N MET A 228 -7.63 17.91 -10.27
CA MET A 228 -7.18 16.53 -10.15
C MET A 228 -8.31 15.56 -10.47
N GLY A 229 -7.99 14.42 -11.08
CA GLY A 229 -8.98 13.40 -11.36
C GLY A 229 -8.44 12.17 -12.05
N TYR A 230 -9.33 11.20 -12.22
CA TYR A 230 -9.06 9.95 -12.90
C TYR A 230 -10.34 9.46 -13.57
N GLN A 231 -10.25 9.10 -14.85
CA GLN A 231 -11.38 8.56 -15.60
C GLN A 231 -10.92 7.37 -16.45
N GLY A 232 -11.77 6.37 -16.62
CA GLY A 232 -11.40 5.19 -17.40
C GLY A 232 -12.40 4.07 -17.35
N LYS A 233 -11.90 2.88 -17.73
CA LYS A 233 -12.66 1.64 -17.77
C LYS A 233 -12.01 0.57 -16.90
N ILE A 234 -12.84 -0.36 -16.46
CA ILE A 234 -12.44 -1.55 -15.70
C ILE A 234 -12.96 -2.76 -16.48
N GLU A 235 -12.10 -3.72 -16.75
CA GLU A 235 -12.45 -4.98 -17.41
C GLU A 235 -11.73 -6.13 -16.74
N GLY A 236 -12.28 -7.33 -16.75
CA GLY A 236 -11.58 -8.45 -16.13
C GLY A 236 -12.42 -9.68 -15.91
N MET A 237 -12.03 -10.48 -14.92
CA MET A 237 -12.69 -11.72 -14.54
C MET A 237 -12.59 -11.97 -13.03
N ILE A 238 -13.71 -12.37 -12.45
CA ILE A 238 -13.82 -12.83 -11.07
C ILE A 238 -14.38 -14.24 -11.10
N LEU A 239 -13.73 -15.17 -10.40
CA LEU A 239 -14.24 -16.53 -10.20
C LEU A 239 -14.33 -16.78 -8.70
N VAL A 240 -15.47 -17.31 -8.28
CA VAL A 240 -15.71 -17.75 -6.90
C VAL A 240 -15.94 -19.25 -6.93
N ASP A 241 -15.12 -20.00 -6.20
CA ASP A 241 -15.28 -21.44 -6.01
C ASP A 241 -15.50 -21.72 -4.52
N LYS A 242 -16.53 -22.52 -4.20
CA LYS A 242 -16.90 -22.91 -2.84
C LYS A 242 -16.93 -21.74 -1.85
N GLY A 243 -17.49 -20.60 -2.28
CA GLY A 243 -17.62 -19.39 -1.47
C GLY A 243 -16.31 -18.63 -1.21
N ARG A 244 -15.24 -18.91 -1.96
CA ARG A 244 -13.96 -18.20 -1.92
C ARG A 244 -13.56 -17.73 -3.31
N LEU A 245 -12.85 -16.61 -3.40
CA LEU A 245 -12.24 -16.20 -4.66
C LEU A 245 -11.22 -17.24 -5.12
N ALA A 246 -11.40 -17.75 -6.33
CA ALA A 246 -10.44 -18.55 -7.08
C ALA A 246 -9.68 -17.68 -8.10
N LYS A 247 -10.31 -16.59 -8.57
CA LYS A 247 -9.69 -15.59 -9.45
C LYS A 247 -10.29 -14.21 -9.15
N PHE A 248 -9.43 -13.20 -9.18
CA PHE A 248 -9.83 -11.81 -9.15
C PHE A 248 -8.78 -11.06 -9.98
N ASP A 249 -9.00 -10.96 -11.28
CA ASP A 249 -8.10 -10.28 -12.22
C ASP A 249 -8.86 -9.14 -12.88
N LEU A 250 -8.57 -7.91 -12.48
CA LEU A 250 -9.13 -6.71 -13.14
C LEU A 250 -8.00 -5.90 -13.76
N LEU A 251 -8.23 -5.38 -14.95
CA LEU A 251 -7.44 -4.35 -15.61
C LEU A 251 -8.24 -3.04 -15.57
N VAL A 252 -7.61 -2.02 -15.02
CA VAL A 252 -8.08 -0.64 -15.11
C VAL A 252 -7.19 0.09 -16.09
N LEU A 253 -7.79 0.77 -17.06
CA LEU A 253 -7.08 1.66 -17.95
C LEU A 253 -7.82 2.99 -18.05
N GLY A 254 -7.09 4.08 -17.84
CA GLY A 254 -7.68 5.41 -17.82
C GLY A 254 -6.66 6.52 -17.99
N LYS A 255 -7.12 7.75 -17.77
CA LYS A 255 -6.30 8.96 -17.79
C LYS A 255 -6.40 9.68 -16.46
N HIS A 256 -5.25 9.86 -15.79
CA HIS A 256 -5.12 10.56 -14.52
C HIS A 256 -4.51 11.95 -14.75
N TRP A 257 -4.90 12.94 -13.95
CA TRP A 257 -4.33 14.29 -13.95
C TRP A 257 -4.28 14.90 -12.56
N GLY A 258 -3.42 15.90 -12.38
CA GLY A 258 -3.38 16.75 -11.18
C GLY A 258 -2.51 16.23 -10.03
N ASN A 259 -2.14 17.17 -9.16
CA ASN A 259 -1.36 16.92 -7.95
C ASN A 259 -2.29 16.67 -6.76
N SER A 260 -1.80 15.89 -5.79
CA SER A 260 -2.45 15.78 -4.49
C SER A 260 -1.75 16.67 -3.46
N ARG A 261 -2.41 16.92 -2.32
CA ARG A 261 -1.83 17.65 -1.19
C ARG A 261 -0.47 17.09 -0.75
N TYR A 262 -0.28 15.77 -0.86
CA TYR A 262 0.92 15.09 -0.34
C TYR A 262 1.92 14.71 -1.43
N THR A 263 1.50 14.70 -2.71
CA THR A 263 2.31 14.18 -3.81
C THR A 263 2.23 15.09 -5.04
N GLN A 264 3.36 15.71 -5.35
CA GLN A 264 3.57 16.60 -6.50
C GLN A 264 4.15 15.84 -7.70
N GLY A 265 4.36 16.54 -8.82
CA GLY A 265 4.98 15.98 -10.02
C GLY A 265 4.01 15.18 -10.89
N ALA A 266 2.73 15.57 -10.93
CA ALA A 266 1.76 14.97 -11.83
C ALA A 266 2.17 15.23 -13.28
N ARG A 267 1.83 14.27 -14.15
CA ARG A 267 2.10 14.44 -15.57
C ARG A 267 1.17 15.50 -16.17
N PRO A 268 1.65 16.28 -17.15
CA PRO A 268 0.82 17.29 -17.80
C PRO A 268 -0.45 16.69 -18.40
N GLY A 269 -1.57 17.38 -18.18
CA GLY A 269 -2.87 17.00 -18.71
C GLY A 269 -3.35 15.63 -18.25
N LYS A 270 -4.26 15.04 -19.05
CA LYS A 270 -4.85 13.73 -18.81
C LYS A 270 -3.92 12.64 -19.37
N ALA A 271 -3.09 12.06 -18.52
CA ALA A 271 -2.04 11.13 -18.92
C ALA A 271 -2.41 9.66 -18.62
N PRO A 272 -2.03 8.67 -19.48
CA PRO A 272 -2.49 7.28 -19.33
C PRO A 272 -1.97 6.60 -18.06
N MET A 273 -2.84 5.97 -17.29
CA MET A 273 -2.48 5.20 -16.09
C MET A 273 -3.21 3.86 -16.13
N GLY A 274 -2.52 2.82 -15.69
CA GLY A 274 -3.07 1.47 -15.63
C GLY A 274 -2.98 0.89 -14.23
N GLN A 275 -3.95 0.06 -13.87
CA GLN A 275 -3.92 -0.70 -12.62
C GLN A 275 -4.33 -2.14 -12.87
N VAL A 276 -3.72 -3.06 -12.12
CA VAL A 276 -4.06 -4.48 -12.14
C VAL A 276 -4.42 -4.93 -10.75
N PHE A 277 -5.59 -5.54 -10.60
CA PHE A 277 -6.03 -6.21 -9.40
C PHE A 277 -5.77 -7.70 -9.60
N ARG A 278 -5.12 -8.36 -8.64
CA ARG A 278 -4.83 -9.80 -8.69
C ARG A 278 -5.04 -10.46 -7.35
N LEU A 279 -5.79 -11.56 -7.32
CA LEU A 279 -5.95 -12.39 -6.13
C LEU A 279 -4.58 -12.81 -5.56
N SER A 280 -4.44 -12.69 -4.25
CA SER A 280 -3.28 -13.15 -3.49
C SER A 280 -3.63 -14.36 -2.64
N ASP A 281 -2.68 -15.28 -2.47
CA ASP A 281 -2.81 -16.38 -1.51
C ASP A 281 -2.58 -15.92 -0.05
N GLY A 282 -2.08 -14.70 0.13
CA GLY A 282 -1.84 -14.09 1.44
C GLY A 282 -0.76 -14.81 2.26
N LYS A 283 0.09 -15.64 1.64
CA LYS A 283 1.13 -16.40 2.35
C LYS A 283 2.35 -15.54 2.68
N ARG A 284 2.69 -14.56 1.84
CA ARG A 284 3.83 -13.67 2.11
C ARG A 284 3.42 -12.55 3.07
N ALA A 285 4.33 -12.17 3.96
CA ALA A 285 4.13 -11.05 4.87
C ALA A 285 3.78 -9.75 4.12
N SER A 286 4.38 -9.51 2.95
CA SER A 286 4.10 -8.34 2.12
C SER A 286 2.69 -8.29 1.55
N ASP A 287 2.00 -9.43 1.44
CA ASP A 287 0.62 -9.50 0.99
C ASP A 287 -0.36 -9.15 2.12
N ARG A 288 0.07 -9.25 3.38
CA ARG A 288 -0.75 -8.95 4.56
C ARG A 288 -0.67 -7.49 5.00
N ILE A 289 0.06 -6.66 4.26
CA ILE A 289 0.10 -5.21 4.52
C ILE A 289 -1.31 -4.64 4.32
N PRO A 290 -1.84 -3.88 5.29
CA PRO A 290 -3.18 -3.31 5.16
C PRO A 290 -3.32 -2.37 3.96
N PRO A 291 -4.50 -2.30 3.32
CA PRO A 291 -4.84 -1.28 2.33
C PRO A 291 -4.50 0.10 2.85
N GLN A 292 -3.85 0.96 2.07
CA GLN A 292 -3.54 2.30 2.62
C GLN A 292 -4.80 3.10 2.96
N GLY A 293 -5.92 2.88 2.26
CA GLY A 293 -7.22 3.51 2.57
C GLY A 293 -7.80 3.10 3.93
N ILE A 294 -7.39 1.96 4.51
CA ILE A 294 -7.93 1.47 5.79
C ILE A 294 -7.40 2.24 7.02
N ARG A 295 -6.55 3.25 6.80
CA ARG A 295 -6.20 4.24 7.83
C ARG A 295 -7.48 4.84 8.43
N TRP A 296 -8.50 5.10 7.59
CA TRP A 296 -9.87 5.38 8.01
C TRP A 296 -10.76 4.13 7.86
N ALA A 297 -10.65 3.20 8.81
CA ALA A 297 -11.37 1.92 8.74
C ALA A 297 -12.90 2.04 8.60
N PRO A 298 -13.61 2.96 9.31
CA PRO A 298 -15.05 3.11 9.14
C PRO A 298 -15.46 3.41 7.70
N GLY A 299 -14.80 4.38 7.05
CA GLY A 299 -15.09 4.71 5.66
C GLY A 299 -14.53 3.73 4.65
N TYR A 300 -13.47 2.99 4.99
CA TYR A 300 -13.01 1.89 4.13
C TYR A 300 -14.08 0.79 4.03
N TRP A 301 -14.65 0.36 5.15
CA TRP A 301 -15.68 -0.68 5.16
C TRP A 301 -17.07 -0.18 4.80
N ASN A 302 -17.37 1.09 5.03
CA ASN A 302 -18.62 1.74 4.66
C ASN A 302 -18.34 3.01 3.81
N PRO A 303 -17.99 2.87 2.52
CA PRO A 303 -17.50 3.98 1.72
C PRO A 303 -18.55 5.03 1.34
N ALA A 304 -19.82 4.81 1.67
CA ALA A 304 -20.87 5.81 1.51
C ALA A 304 -20.85 6.89 2.61
N THR A 305 -20.15 6.64 3.73
CA THR A 305 -19.97 7.64 4.79
C THR A 305 -18.92 8.70 4.46
#